data_AF-A0A1G1SY23-F1
#
_entry.id   AF-A0A1G1SY23-F1
#
_cell.length_a   1.000
_cell.length_b   1.000
_cell.length_c   1.000
_cell.angle_alpha   90.00
_cell.angle_beta   90.00
_cell.angle_gamma   90.00
#
_symmetry.space_group_name_H-M   'P 1'
#
loop_
_entity.id
_entity.type
_entity.pdbx_description
1 polymer ?
#
loop_
_entity_poly.entity_id
_entity_poly.type
_entity_poly.pdbx_seq_one_letter_code
_entity_poly.pdbx_strand_id
1 'polypeptide(L)'
;MLLLLFKLNPNSPPSLQVPQAFNVLIMGLNALLLYRIYRRFFSANISLVGIVLYSGLVNTNVYLRHILPYDHSLFFFLLALSGLLAPTDAGTTRRHWWSGILAGVSYAVYPGYFLGPLVLLGLSLALSLVPEGREEKPLMRRLKPVVSLLAGLVAVLVTFELLARLSDTSYLASSRYIATTVTQGSFDEGFSFIATYFWEVE
;
A
#
# COMPACT_ATOMS: atom_id res chain seq x y z
N MET A 1 19.74 -4.34 -13.69
CA MET A 1 19.64 -5.59 -14.48
C MET A 1 18.94 -5.38 -15.82
N LEU A 2 17.74 -4.77 -15.87
CA LEU A 2 17.02 -4.54 -17.13
C LEU A 2 17.73 -3.58 -18.09
N LEU A 3 18.31 -2.48 -17.59
CA LEU A 3 19.13 -1.58 -18.42
C LEU A 3 20.33 -2.31 -19.04
N LEU A 4 20.94 -3.25 -18.30
CA LEU A 4 22.03 -4.09 -18.82
C LEU A 4 21.52 -5.07 -19.88
N LEU A 5 20.35 -5.67 -19.66
CA LEU A 5 19.71 -6.57 -20.63
C LEU A 5 19.43 -5.89 -21.97
N PHE A 6 18.94 -4.64 -21.92
CA PHE A 6 18.65 -3.83 -23.11
C PHE A 6 19.83 -2.99 -23.60
N LYS A 7 21.01 -3.11 -22.98
CA LYS A 7 22.21 -2.31 -23.28
C LYS A 7 21.94 -0.79 -23.32
N LEU A 8 21.04 -0.31 -22.47
CA LEU A 8 20.70 1.10 -22.35
C LEU A 8 21.69 1.79 -21.42
N ASN A 9 22.24 2.93 -21.86
CA ASN A 9 23.05 3.79 -21.00
C ASN A 9 22.14 4.39 -19.91
N PRO A 10 22.39 4.17 -18.60
CA PRO A 10 21.53 4.70 -17.54
C PRO A 10 21.40 6.23 -17.57
N ASN A 11 22.40 6.93 -18.13
CA ASN A 11 22.44 8.38 -18.21
C ASN A 11 21.82 8.96 -19.50
N SER A 12 21.30 8.12 -20.40
CA SER A 12 20.63 8.61 -21.61
C SER A 12 19.12 8.69 -21.41
N PRO A 13 18.42 9.70 -21.99
CA PRO A 13 16.97 9.83 -21.87
C PRO A 13 16.15 8.56 -22.21
N PRO A 14 16.54 7.72 -23.20
CA PRO A 14 15.84 6.46 -23.46
C PRO A 14 15.83 5.47 -22.28
N SER A 15 16.78 5.56 -21.34
CA SER A 15 16.82 4.69 -20.17
C SER A 15 15.58 4.87 -19.28
N LEU A 16 14.98 6.07 -19.28
CA LEU A 16 13.78 6.42 -18.52
C LEU A 16 12.53 5.69 -19.02
N GLN A 17 12.53 5.16 -20.24
CA GLN A 17 11.43 4.36 -20.76
C GLN A 17 11.22 3.06 -19.97
N VAL A 18 12.30 2.52 -19.39
CA VAL A 18 12.21 1.30 -18.56
C VAL A 18 11.42 1.54 -17.27
N PRO A 19 11.82 2.46 -16.36
CA PRO A 19 11.02 2.75 -15.18
C PRO A 19 9.62 3.28 -15.53
N GLN A 20 9.47 4.01 -16.63
CA GLN A 20 8.16 4.44 -17.13
C GLN A 20 7.25 3.24 -17.47
N ALA A 21 7.76 2.24 -18.19
CA ALA A 21 7.01 1.03 -18.51
C ALA A 21 6.64 0.26 -17.24
N PHE A 22 7.52 0.23 -16.23
CA PHE A 22 7.21 -0.33 -14.91
C PHE A 22 6.09 0.43 -14.21
N ASN A 23 6.10 1.76 -14.22
CA ASN A 23 5.00 2.58 -13.66
C ASN A 23 3.66 2.26 -14.34
N VAL A 24 3.62 2.19 -15.67
CA VAL A 24 2.41 1.83 -16.42
C VAL A 24 1.91 0.43 -16.02
N LEU A 25 2.81 -0.55 -15.90
CA LEU A 25 2.46 -1.89 -15.45
C LEU A 25 1.88 -1.87 -14.03
N ILE A 26 2.53 -1.18 -13.09
CA ILE A 26 2.07 -1.08 -11.70
C ILE A 26 0.72 -0.38 -11.61
N MET A 27 0.49 0.69 -12.38
CA MET A 27 -0.80 1.36 -12.44
C MET A 27 -1.90 0.43 -12.97
N GLY A 28 -1.62 -0.36 -14.01
CA GLY A 28 -2.55 -1.38 -14.51
C GLY A 28 -2.86 -2.46 -13.46
N LEU A 29 -1.86 -2.88 -12.68
CA LEU A 29 -2.05 -3.81 -11.57
C LEU A 29 -2.86 -3.19 -10.42
N ASN A 30 -2.67 -1.91 -10.11
CA ASN A 30 -3.47 -1.16 -9.14
C ASN A 30 -4.93 -1.11 -9.55
N ALA A 31 -5.21 -0.73 -10.80
CA ALA A 31 -6.57 -0.70 -11.34
C ALA A 31 -7.24 -2.09 -11.29
N LEU A 32 -6.50 -3.17 -11.64
CA LEU A 32 -7.00 -4.53 -11.55
C LEU A 32 -7.32 -4.96 -10.10
N LEU A 33 -6.44 -4.62 -9.15
CA LEU A 33 -6.67 -4.92 -7.73
C LEU A 33 -7.86 -4.14 -7.19
N LEU A 34 -7.97 -2.86 -7.52
CA LEU A 34 -9.09 -2.01 -7.13
C LEU A 34 -10.40 -2.55 -7.70
N TYR A 35 -10.42 -2.99 -8.95
CA TYR A 35 -11.58 -3.62 -9.58
C TYR A 35 -12.01 -4.87 -8.80
N ARG A 36 -11.06 -5.74 -8.47
CA ARG A 36 -11.32 -6.94 -7.66
C ARG A 36 -11.83 -6.61 -6.27
N ILE A 37 -11.39 -5.51 -5.67
CA ILE A 37 -11.90 -5.03 -4.38
C ILE A 37 -13.34 -4.54 -4.54
N TYR A 38 -13.63 -3.68 -5.53
CA TYR A 38 -14.98 -3.18 -5.80
C TYR A 38 -15.98 -4.29 -6.11
N ARG A 39 -15.57 -5.32 -6.86
CA ARG A 39 -16.42 -6.48 -7.20
C ARG A 39 -16.88 -7.29 -5.99
N ARG A 40 -16.31 -7.07 -4.80
CA ARG A 40 -16.76 -7.69 -3.54
C ARG A 40 -17.97 -6.99 -2.93
N PHE A 41 -18.17 -5.72 -3.27
CA PHE A 41 -19.21 -4.87 -2.69
C PHE A 41 -20.24 -4.39 -3.72
N PHE A 42 -19.87 -4.36 -5.00
CA PHE A 42 -20.67 -3.77 -6.08
C PHE A 42 -20.80 -4.68 -7.30
N SER A 43 -21.77 -4.37 -8.16
CA SER A 43 -21.95 -5.00 -9.47
C SER A 43 -20.77 -4.72 -10.42
N ALA A 44 -20.66 -5.48 -11.51
CA ALA A 44 -19.54 -5.34 -12.44
C ALA A 44 -19.52 -3.97 -13.09
N ASN A 45 -20.69 -3.48 -13.51
CA ASN A 45 -20.84 -2.17 -14.13
C ASN A 45 -20.41 -1.04 -13.19
N ILE A 46 -20.87 -1.06 -11.92
CA ILE A 46 -20.48 -0.04 -10.94
C ILE A 46 -18.97 -0.11 -10.66
N SER A 47 -18.40 -1.32 -10.56
CA SER A 47 -16.96 -1.49 -10.36
C SER A 47 -16.16 -0.92 -11.53
N LEU A 48 -16.59 -1.14 -12.77
CA LEU A 48 -15.94 -0.58 -13.97
C LEU A 48 -16.05 0.94 -14.01
N VAL A 49 -17.22 1.50 -13.69
CA VAL A 49 -17.38 2.96 -13.56
C VAL A 49 -16.40 3.52 -12.53
N GLY A 50 -16.25 2.87 -11.36
CA GLY A 50 -15.27 3.26 -10.35
C GLY A 50 -13.82 3.25 -10.87
N ILE A 51 -13.45 2.26 -11.69
CA ILE A 51 -12.11 2.22 -12.32
C ILE A 51 -11.93 3.30 -13.37
N VAL A 52 -12.95 3.58 -14.17
CA VAL A 52 -12.90 4.68 -15.16
C VAL A 52 -12.71 6.00 -14.43
N LEU A 53 -13.47 6.25 -13.36
CA LEU A 53 -13.31 7.45 -12.53
C LEU A 53 -11.91 7.54 -11.94
N TYR A 54 -11.45 6.48 -11.25
CA TYR A 54 -10.09 6.42 -10.68
C TYR A 54 -8.99 6.67 -11.73
N SER A 55 -9.13 6.13 -12.93
CA SER A 55 -8.16 6.30 -14.02
C SER A 55 -8.25 7.68 -14.68
N GLY A 56 -9.38 8.37 -14.53
CA GLY A 56 -9.60 9.73 -15.02
C GLY A 56 -9.07 10.82 -14.09
N LEU A 57 -8.83 10.51 -12.82
CA LEU A 57 -8.26 11.45 -11.85
C LEU A 57 -6.93 12.02 -12.36
N VAL A 58 -6.77 13.34 -12.22
CA VAL A 58 -5.57 14.06 -12.62
C VAL A 58 -4.37 13.47 -11.88
N ASN A 59 -4.51 13.20 -10.60
CA ASN A 59 -3.44 12.71 -9.74
C ASN A 59 -2.92 11.33 -10.19
N THR A 60 -3.82 10.42 -10.58
CA THR A 60 -3.45 9.10 -11.15
C THR A 60 -2.61 9.27 -12.42
N ASN A 61 -2.94 10.25 -13.26
CA ASN A 61 -2.23 10.50 -14.52
C ASN A 61 -0.91 11.29 -14.34
N VAL A 62 -0.84 12.17 -13.34
CA VAL A 62 0.36 12.93 -13.01
C VAL A 62 1.46 11.99 -12.52
N TYR A 63 1.13 11.03 -11.63
CA TYR A 63 2.13 10.10 -11.12
C TYR A 63 2.65 9.12 -12.16
N LEU A 64 1.86 8.79 -13.18
CA LEU A 64 2.37 8.00 -14.29
C LEU A 64 3.60 8.64 -14.95
N ARG A 65 3.70 9.97 -14.96
CA ARG A 65 4.83 10.71 -15.56
C ARG A 65 6.02 10.90 -14.62
N HIS A 66 5.84 10.64 -13.33
CA HIS A 66 6.88 10.81 -12.32
C HIS A 66 7.32 9.43 -11.83
N ILE A 67 8.63 9.16 -11.82
CA ILE A 67 9.18 7.90 -11.30
C ILE A 67 9.19 7.97 -9.78
N LEU A 68 8.01 7.98 -9.17
CA LEU A 68 7.81 8.08 -7.74
C LEU A 68 7.31 6.74 -7.19
N PRO A 69 7.71 6.38 -5.96
CA PRO A 69 7.40 5.07 -5.39
C PRO A 69 5.96 4.93 -4.90
N TYR A 70 5.11 5.95 -5.10
CA TYR A 70 3.73 6.00 -4.57
C TYR A 70 2.88 4.85 -5.10
N ASP A 71 2.83 4.65 -6.42
CA ASP A 71 2.01 3.60 -7.03
C ASP A 71 2.49 2.20 -6.67
N HIS A 72 3.80 2.03 -6.45
CA HIS A 72 4.39 0.78 -5.99
C HIS A 72 3.97 0.49 -4.54
N SER A 73 4.01 1.50 -3.68
CA SER A 73 3.53 1.38 -2.31
C SER A 73 2.03 1.09 -2.27
N LEU A 74 1.25 1.79 -3.11
CA LEU A 74 -0.19 1.57 -3.27
C LEU A 74 -0.49 0.14 -3.72
N PHE A 75 0.29 -0.41 -4.65
CA PHE A 75 0.16 -1.78 -5.12
C PHE A 75 0.26 -2.80 -3.99
N PHE A 76 1.31 -2.70 -3.17
CA PHE A 76 1.49 -3.61 -2.05
C PHE A 76 0.38 -3.45 -0.99
N PHE A 77 -0.08 -2.22 -0.75
CA PHE A 77 -1.22 -1.95 0.12
C PHE A 77 -2.52 -2.58 -0.41
N LEU A 78 -2.87 -2.34 -1.68
CA LEU A 78 -4.07 -2.90 -2.31
C LEU A 78 -4.02 -4.43 -2.37
N LEU A 79 -2.83 -5.01 -2.57
CA LEU A 79 -2.64 -6.45 -2.54
C LEU A 79 -2.87 -7.01 -1.13
N ALA A 80 -2.34 -6.35 -0.09
CA ALA A 80 -2.58 -6.72 1.30
C ALA A 80 -4.07 -6.61 1.67
N LEU A 81 -4.74 -5.54 1.24
CA LEU A 81 -6.16 -5.28 1.45
C LEU A 81 -7.05 -6.30 0.74
N SER A 82 -6.82 -6.54 -0.55
CA SER A 82 -7.52 -7.58 -1.31
C SER A 82 -7.30 -8.96 -0.67
N GLY A 83 -6.06 -9.20 -0.21
CA GLY A 83 -5.69 -10.30 0.65
C GLY A 83 -6.64 -10.39 1.84
N LEU A 84 -6.73 -9.40 2.72
CA LEU A 84 -7.59 -9.39 3.93
C LEU A 84 -9.09 -9.41 3.67
N LEU A 85 -9.55 -9.01 2.48
CA LEU A 85 -10.97 -9.04 2.14
C LEU A 85 -11.42 -10.35 1.49
N ALA A 86 -10.52 -11.20 0.94
CA ALA A 86 -10.84 -12.52 0.36
C ALA A 86 -11.88 -13.34 1.18
N PRO A 87 -12.87 -13.98 0.54
CA PRO A 87 -13.99 -14.67 1.20
C PRO A 87 -13.60 -16.01 1.85
N THR A 88 -12.32 -16.27 2.10
CA THR A 88 -11.86 -17.44 2.87
C THR A 88 -11.95 -17.15 4.37
N ASP A 89 -11.96 -18.20 5.20
CA ASP A 89 -11.98 -18.12 6.66
C ASP A 89 -11.11 -16.94 7.15
N ALA A 90 -11.80 -15.89 7.61
CA ALA A 90 -11.21 -14.62 7.98
C ALA A 90 -10.14 -14.79 9.08
N GLY A 91 -10.18 -15.90 9.82
CA GLY A 91 -9.23 -16.23 10.89
C GLY A 91 -7.91 -16.88 10.46
N THR A 92 -7.61 -17.06 9.18
CA THR A 92 -6.34 -17.70 8.78
C THR A 92 -5.14 -16.81 9.15
N THR A 93 -4.45 -17.17 10.23
CA THR A 93 -3.25 -16.47 10.76
C THR A 93 -2.20 -16.23 9.67
N ARG A 94 -1.97 -17.23 8.80
CA ARG A 94 -1.00 -17.14 7.69
C ARG A 94 -1.30 -16.01 6.71
N ARG A 95 -2.58 -15.77 6.41
CA ARG A 95 -3.01 -14.72 5.48
C ARG A 95 -2.75 -13.34 6.07
N HIS A 96 -3.08 -13.17 7.35
CA HIS A 96 -2.79 -11.95 8.09
C HIS A 96 -1.29 -11.66 8.17
N TRP A 97 -0.46 -12.69 8.40
CA TRP A 97 0.99 -12.56 8.36
C TRP A 97 1.49 -12.03 7.01
N TRP A 98 1.03 -12.62 5.89
CA TRP A 98 1.38 -12.15 4.55
C TRP A 98 0.89 -10.73 4.27
N SER A 99 -0.33 -10.38 4.70
CA SER A 99 -0.83 -9.00 4.64
C SER A 99 0.04 -8.05 5.46
N GLY A 100 0.57 -8.50 6.60
CA GLY A 100 1.54 -7.77 7.41
C GLY A 100 2.85 -7.52 6.68
N ILE A 101 3.41 -8.54 6.02
CA ILE A 101 4.60 -8.40 5.19
C ILE A 101 4.34 -7.40 4.05
N LEU A 102 3.23 -7.54 3.33
CA LEU A 102 2.89 -6.63 2.24
C LEU A 102 2.68 -5.19 2.73
N ALA A 103 2.08 -5.00 3.91
CA ALA A 103 1.97 -3.69 4.55
C ALA A 103 3.35 -3.11 4.90
N GLY A 104 4.25 -3.94 5.42
CA GLY A 104 5.63 -3.54 5.71
C GLY A 104 6.41 -3.18 4.45
N VAL A 105 6.24 -3.93 3.36
CA VAL A 105 6.85 -3.60 2.06
C VAL A 105 6.25 -2.31 1.49
N SER A 106 4.94 -2.13 1.58
CA SER A 106 4.26 -0.89 1.17
C SER A 106 4.86 0.32 1.88
N TYR A 107 4.99 0.28 3.21
CA TYR A 107 5.64 1.32 3.99
C TYR A 107 7.13 1.46 3.64
N ALA A 108 7.84 0.34 3.46
CA ALA A 108 9.27 0.34 3.17
C ALA A 108 9.59 1.06 1.85
N VAL A 109 8.75 0.83 0.84
CA VAL A 109 8.81 1.44 -0.49
C VAL A 109 8.52 2.94 -0.43
N TYR A 110 7.52 3.36 0.36
CA TYR A 110 7.22 4.77 0.55
C TYR A 110 6.66 5.06 1.96
N PRO A 111 7.48 5.61 2.87
CA PRO A 111 7.06 5.86 4.26
C PRO A 111 5.93 6.87 4.43
N GLY A 112 5.70 7.74 3.44
CA GLY A 112 4.59 8.69 3.45
C GLY A 112 3.22 8.02 3.48
N TYR A 113 3.13 6.73 3.13
CA TYR A 113 1.91 5.92 3.27
C TYR A 113 1.77 5.25 4.65
N PHE A 114 2.20 5.93 5.71
CA PHE A 114 2.15 5.42 7.09
C PHE A 114 0.72 5.04 7.57
N LEU A 115 -0.33 5.65 6.99
CA LEU A 115 -1.72 5.28 7.28
C LEU A 115 -2.10 3.91 6.72
N GLY A 116 -1.46 3.42 5.66
CA GLY A 116 -1.79 2.14 5.02
C GLY A 116 -1.73 0.95 6.00
N PRO A 117 -0.59 0.71 6.68
CA PRO A 117 -0.48 -0.32 7.70
C PRO A 117 -1.49 -0.17 8.84
N LEU A 118 -1.81 1.06 9.26
CA LEU A 118 -2.80 1.33 10.31
C LEU A 118 -4.22 0.94 9.88
N VAL A 119 -4.60 1.26 8.63
CA VAL A 119 -5.89 0.85 8.05
C VAL A 119 -6.00 -0.67 8.01
N LEU A 120 -4.93 -1.38 7.62
CA LEU A 120 -4.93 -2.85 7.56
C LEU A 120 -5.01 -3.49 8.96
N LEU A 121 -4.32 -2.92 9.95
CA LEU A 121 -4.44 -3.33 11.35
C LEU A 121 -5.86 -3.11 11.88
N GLY A 122 -6.44 -1.94 11.64
CA GLY A 122 -7.81 -1.61 12.03
C GLY A 122 -8.83 -2.54 11.40
N LEU A 123 -8.68 -2.83 10.11
CA LEU A 123 -9.54 -3.81 9.41
C LEU A 123 -9.36 -5.22 9.97
N SER A 124 -8.13 -5.67 10.21
CA SER A 124 -7.87 -6.98 10.82
C SER A 124 -8.52 -7.10 12.20
N LEU A 125 -8.43 -6.05 13.02
CA LEU A 125 -9.07 -6.00 14.33
C LEU A 125 -10.60 -6.04 14.18
N ALA A 126 -11.18 -5.23 13.30
CA ALA A 126 -12.62 -5.20 13.05
C ALA A 126 -13.13 -6.58 12.62
N LEU A 127 -12.48 -7.23 11.65
CA LEU A 127 -12.82 -8.58 11.19
C LEU A 127 -12.69 -9.63 12.30
N SER A 128 -11.70 -9.48 13.18
CA SER A 128 -11.46 -10.39 14.31
C SER A 128 -12.51 -10.26 15.42
N LEU A 129 -13.21 -9.14 15.49
CA LEU A 129 -14.24 -8.86 16.49
C LEU A 129 -15.65 -9.19 16.00
N VAL A 130 -15.84 -9.46 14.70
CA VAL A 130 -17.14 -9.90 14.16
C VAL A 130 -17.55 -11.22 14.84
N PRO A 131 -18.76 -11.31 15.44
CA PRO A 131 -19.23 -12.55 16.07
C PRO A 131 -19.37 -13.69 15.04
N GLU A 132 -18.54 -14.72 15.14
CA GLU A 132 -18.67 -15.94 14.36
C GLU A 132 -19.51 -16.97 15.14
N GLY A 133 -20.83 -16.97 14.94
CA GLY A 133 -21.72 -18.00 15.47
C GLY A 133 -21.92 -18.00 17.00
N ARG A 134 -22.46 -19.11 17.54
CA ARG A 134 -22.90 -19.24 18.95
C ARG A 134 -21.76 -19.52 19.95
N GLU A 135 -20.57 -19.90 19.49
CA GLU A 135 -19.46 -20.22 20.40
C GLU A 135 -18.56 -19.01 20.62
N GLU A 136 -18.54 -18.52 21.86
CA GLU A 136 -17.62 -17.47 22.27
C GLU A 136 -16.18 -17.95 22.24
N LYS A 137 -15.47 -17.66 21.14
CA LYS A 137 -14.02 -17.83 21.10
C LYS A 137 -13.37 -16.88 22.12
N PRO A 138 -12.36 -17.35 22.89
CA PRO A 138 -11.64 -16.50 23.84
C PRO A 138 -10.96 -15.34 23.10
N LEU A 139 -10.88 -14.17 23.75
CA LEU A 139 -10.32 -12.94 23.17
C LEU A 139 -8.92 -13.16 22.57
N MET A 140 -8.07 -13.96 23.23
CA MET A 140 -6.72 -14.27 22.74
C MET A 140 -6.73 -14.95 21.36
N ARG A 141 -7.69 -15.84 21.11
CA ARG A 141 -7.84 -16.51 19.82
C ARG A 141 -8.34 -15.55 18.75
N ARG A 142 -9.19 -14.58 19.12
CA ARG A 142 -9.66 -13.50 18.24
C ARG A 142 -8.53 -12.56 17.84
N LEU A 143 -7.61 -12.23 18.75
CA LEU A 143 -6.51 -11.30 18.46
C LEU A 143 -5.33 -11.93 17.71
N LYS A 144 -5.26 -13.26 17.60
CA LYS A 144 -4.18 -13.97 16.89
C LYS A 144 -3.93 -13.46 15.45
N PRO A 145 -4.93 -13.18 14.60
CA PRO A 145 -4.72 -12.62 13.27
C PRO A 145 -4.10 -11.21 13.30
N VAL A 146 -4.56 -10.35 14.22
CA VAL A 146 -4.02 -8.99 14.40
C VAL A 146 -2.54 -9.04 14.78
N VAL A 147 -2.19 -9.87 15.78
CA VAL A 147 -0.80 -10.09 16.21
C VAL A 147 0.03 -10.64 15.05
N SER A 148 -0.54 -11.54 14.25
CA SER A 148 0.16 -12.11 13.10
C SER A 148 0.45 -11.09 12.01
N LEU A 149 -0.48 -10.16 11.74
CA LEU A 149 -0.27 -9.06 10.80
C LEU A 149 0.82 -8.13 11.32
N LEU A 150 0.73 -7.72 12.60
CA LEU A 150 1.73 -6.87 13.24
C LEU A 150 3.12 -7.53 13.19
N ALA A 151 3.22 -8.83 13.45
CA ALA A 151 4.48 -9.57 13.36
C ALA A 151 5.06 -9.57 11.93
N GLY A 152 4.23 -9.74 10.90
CA GLY A 152 4.67 -9.65 9.51
C GLY A 152 5.17 -8.25 9.13
N LEU A 153 4.48 -7.21 9.57
CA LEU A 153 4.88 -5.81 9.39
C LEU A 153 6.23 -5.53 10.06
N VAL A 154 6.35 -5.88 11.34
CA VAL A 154 7.58 -5.68 12.13
C VAL A 154 8.75 -6.47 11.51
N ALA A 155 8.52 -7.69 11.03
CA ALA A 155 9.57 -8.49 10.40
C ALA A 155 10.20 -7.77 9.18
N VAL A 156 9.40 -7.11 8.36
CA VAL A 156 9.92 -6.31 7.23
C VAL A 156 10.70 -5.10 7.72
N LEU A 157 10.15 -4.34 8.67
CA LEU A 157 10.83 -3.14 9.21
C LEU A 157 12.17 -3.50 9.87
N VAL A 158 12.21 -4.57 10.65
CA VAL A 158 13.45 -5.10 11.25
C VAL A 158 14.42 -5.53 10.16
N THR A 159 13.96 -6.21 9.11
CA THR A 159 14.84 -6.61 7.99
C THR A 159 15.49 -5.39 7.33
N PHE A 160 14.72 -4.35 7.01
CA PHE A 160 15.26 -3.13 6.41
C PHE A 160 16.18 -2.35 7.37
N GLU A 161 15.85 -2.27 8.65
CA GLU A 161 16.73 -1.66 9.66
C GLU A 161 18.05 -2.44 9.77
N LEU A 162 18.01 -3.77 9.86
CA LEU A 162 19.22 -4.59 9.93
C LEU A 162 20.08 -4.43 8.68
N LEU A 163 19.49 -4.41 7.49
CA LEU A 163 20.22 -4.16 6.24
C LEU A 163 20.87 -2.77 6.22
N ALA A 164 20.17 -1.73 6.70
CA ALA A 164 20.73 -0.38 6.80
C ALA A 164 21.90 -0.31 7.79
N ARG A 165 21.83 -1.07 8.89
CA ARG A 165 22.88 -1.15 9.91
C ARG A 165 24.16 -1.80 9.39
N LEU A 166 24.10 -2.63 8.35
CA LEU A 166 25.30 -3.16 7.68
C LEU A 166 26.15 -2.06 7.03
N SER A 167 25.55 -0.88 6.79
CA SER A 167 26.22 0.30 6.23
C SER A 167 26.34 1.44 7.24
N ASP A 168 26.28 1.15 8.55
CA ASP A 168 26.29 2.15 9.64
C ASP A 168 25.19 3.22 9.55
N THR A 169 24.09 2.92 8.86
CA THR A 169 22.91 3.80 8.74
C THR A 169 21.71 3.22 9.50
N SER A 170 20.64 4.01 9.61
CA SER A 170 19.34 3.54 10.14
C SER A 170 18.23 3.87 9.17
N TYR A 171 17.47 2.84 8.80
CA TYR A 171 16.31 2.97 7.92
C TYR A 171 15.20 3.75 8.63
N LEU A 172 14.89 3.38 9.88
CA LEU A 172 13.83 4.03 10.66
C LEU A 172 14.16 5.50 10.98
N ALA A 173 15.43 5.79 11.30
CA ALA A 173 15.84 7.17 11.52
C ALA A 173 15.73 8.02 10.24
N SER A 174 16.17 7.47 9.09
CA SER A 174 16.05 8.14 7.79
C SER A 174 14.59 8.37 7.39
N SER A 175 13.74 7.37 7.58
CA SER A 175 12.30 7.46 7.33
C SER A 175 11.64 8.57 8.18
N ARG A 176 11.95 8.61 9.49
CA ARG A 176 11.47 9.67 10.39
C ARG A 176 12.01 11.04 9.97
N TYR A 177 13.28 11.12 9.59
CA TYR A 177 13.89 12.38 9.14
C TYR A 177 13.19 12.91 7.88
N ILE A 178 12.92 12.06 6.89
CA ILE A 178 12.17 12.45 5.68
C ILE A 178 10.82 13.06 6.06
N ALA A 179 10.08 12.49 7.02
CA ALA A 179 8.82 13.05 7.48
C ALA A 179 8.95 14.48 8.04
N THR A 180 10.11 14.87 8.58
CA THR A 180 10.37 16.25 9.04
C THR A 180 10.72 17.23 7.92
N THR A 181 11.09 16.72 6.74
CA THR A 181 11.43 17.55 5.57
C THR A 181 10.22 17.92 4.72
N VAL A 182 9.09 17.22 4.89
CA VAL A 182 7.85 17.51 4.18
C VAL A 182 7.11 18.64 4.93
N THR A 183 7.49 19.88 4.61
CA THR A 183 6.86 21.10 5.17
C THR A 183 6.13 21.91 4.11
N GLN A 184 5.88 21.32 2.93
CA GLN A 184 5.17 21.96 1.82
C GLN A 184 3.66 21.81 2.04
N GLY A 185 2.92 22.91 1.85
CA GLY A 185 1.47 22.97 2.04
C GLY A 185 1.06 23.65 3.36
N SER A 186 -0.25 23.64 3.64
CA SER A 186 -0.83 24.18 4.87
C SER A 186 -1.19 23.04 5.83
N PHE A 187 -0.56 23.00 7.00
CA PHE A 187 -0.92 22.03 8.05
C PHE A 187 -2.28 22.33 8.69
N ASP A 188 -2.78 23.56 8.56
CA ASP A 188 -4.07 23.99 9.09
C ASP A 188 -5.25 23.32 8.36
N GLU A 189 -5.05 22.89 7.10
CA GLU A 189 -6.06 22.16 6.34
C GLU A 189 -6.19 20.71 6.82
N GLY A 190 -5.11 20.09 7.29
CA GLY A 190 -5.13 18.74 7.84
C GLY A 190 -5.88 17.73 6.96
N PHE A 191 -6.96 17.14 7.49
CA PHE A 191 -7.80 16.18 6.75
C PHE A 191 -8.82 16.81 5.80
N SER A 192 -9.12 18.11 5.91
CA SER A 192 -10.01 18.76 4.94
C SER A 192 -9.37 18.87 3.57
N PHE A 193 -8.04 18.95 3.50
CA PHE A 193 -7.27 18.98 2.25
C PHE A 193 -7.67 17.86 1.29
N ILE A 194 -7.92 16.63 1.78
CA ILE A 194 -8.30 15.50 0.91
C ILE A 194 -9.60 15.80 0.16
N ALA A 195 -10.61 16.33 0.87
CA ALA A 195 -11.90 16.65 0.28
C ALA A 195 -11.82 17.89 -0.61
N THR A 196 -11.11 18.94 -0.16
CA THR A 196 -10.89 20.16 -0.94
C THR A 196 -10.14 19.84 -2.23
N TYR A 197 -9.05 19.09 -2.16
CA TYR A 197 -8.28 18.66 -3.34
C TYR A 197 -9.13 17.86 -4.32
N PHE A 198 -9.92 16.90 -3.81
CA PHE A 198 -10.81 16.12 -4.67
C PHE A 198 -11.89 16.98 -5.35
N TRP A 199 -12.35 18.05 -4.71
CA TRP A 199 -13.37 18.92 -5.28
C TRP A 199 -12.80 19.97 -6.24
N GLU A 200 -11.65 20.53 -5.92
CA GLU A 200 -11.06 21.66 -6.64
C GLU A 200 -10.10 21.26 -7.76
N VAL A 201 -9.49 20.07 -7.68
CA VAL A 201 -8.39 19.66 -8.56
C VAL A 201 -8.75 18.45 -9.44
N GLU A 202 -9.41 17.45 -8.87
CA GLU A 202 -9.75 16.19 -9.58
C GLU A 202 -10.98 16.33 -10.48
#